data_AF-A0A3D4QP49-F1
#
_entry.id   AF-A0A3D4QP49-F1
#
_cell.length_a   1.000
_cell.length_b   1.000
_cell.length_c   1.000
_cell.angle_alpha   90.00
_cell.angle_beta   90.00
_cell.angle_gamma   90.00
#
_symmetry.space_group_name_H-M   'P 1'
#
loop_
_entity.id
_entity.type
_entity.pdbx_description
1 polymer ?
#
loop_
_entity_poly.entity_id
_entity_poly.type
_entity_poly.pdbx_seq_one_letter_code
_entity_poly.pdbx_strand_id
1 'polypeptide(L)'
;RILESITEWETGGLIRIINLDNPDEITLLTRDVIQVYLGQAVELDRKMGWLHSEAYTQVLQSDQEGKLDISVPGKAVFHPSPAKEEGLDEENFGEEKGASAEEGTEN
;
A
#
# COMPACT_ATOMS: atom_id res chain seq x y z
N ARG A 1 -5.05 4.30 16.75
CA ARG A 1 -3.59 4.51 16.63
C ARG A 1 -3.22 4.90 15.19
N ILE A 2 -3.53 4.12 14.14
CA ILE A 2 -3.22 4.53 12.74
C ILE A 2 -3.86 5.86 12.33
N LEU A 3 -5.16 6.04 12.58
CA LEU A 3 -5.86 7.30 12.29
C LEU A 3 -5.32 8.49 13.09
N GLU A 4 -4.81 8.22 14.30
CA GLU A 4 -4.19 9.24 15.17
C GLU A 4 -2.87 9.68 14.56
N SER A 5 -2.00 8.75 14.18
CA SER A 5 -0.75 9.06 13.47
C SER A 5 -0.99 9.78 12.13
N ILE A 6 -2.02 9.41 11.36
CA ILE A 6 -2.36 10.13 10.13
C ILE A 6 -2.76 11.59 10.41
N THR A 7 -3.44 11.81 11.54
CA THR A 7 -3.84 13.15 11.97
C THR A 7 -2.65 13.96 12.49
N GLU A 8 -1.80 13.35 13.32
CA GLU A 8 -0.59 13.96 13.88
C GLU A 8 0.41 14.36 12.80
N TRP A 9 0.55 13.54 11.77
CA TRP A 9 1.45 13.81 10.63
C TRP A 9 0.79 14.63 9.52
N GLU A 10 -0.45 15.10 9.71
CA GLU A 10 -1.23 15.87 8.70
C GLU A 10 -1.29 15.20 7.31
N THR A 11 -1.13 13.88 7.25
CA THR A 11 -1.06 13.09 6.01
C THR A 11 -2.45 12.70 5.50
N GLY A 12 -3.51 13.00 6.25
CA GLY A 12 -4.89 12.72 5.85
C GLY A 12 -5.31 13.40 4.54
N GLY A 13 -4.68 14.52 4.16
CA GLY A 13 -4.91 15.17 2.86
C GLY A 13 -4.35 14.39 1.67
N LEU A 14 -3.32 13.58 1.90
CA LEU A 14 -2.63 12.79 0.87
C LEU A 14 -3.25 11.42 0.67
N ILE A 15 -3.90 10.87 1.70
CA ILE A 15 -4.43 9.51 1.69
C ILE A 15 -5.86 9.52 1.11
N ARG A 16 -6.11 8.62 0.16
CA ARG A 16 -7.42 8.38 -0.47
C ARG A 16 -8.12 7.18 0.15
N ILE A 17 -7.41 6.07 0.33
CA ILE A 17 -7.95 4.82 0.88
C ILE A 17 -7.00 4.28 1.94
N ILE A 18 -7.56 3.72 3.01
CA ILE A 18 -6.83 3.01 4.05
C ILE A 18 -7.43 1.61 4.09
N ASN A 19 -6.60 0.59 3.82
CA ASN A 19 -6.99 -0.80 3.97
C ASN A 19 -6.36 -1.34 5.26
N LEU A 20 -7.25 -1.82 6.14
CA LEU A 20 -6.94 -2.36 7.46
C LEU A 20 -7.50 -3.78 7.62
N ASP A 21 -7.83 -4.47 6.52
CA ASP A 21 -8.38 -5.83 6.55
C ASP A 21 -7.47 -6.78 7.32
N ASN A 22 -6.16 -6.67 7.10
CA ASN A 22 -5.15 -7.46 7.80
C ASN A 22 -4.29 -6.56 8.71
N PRO A 23 -4.21 -6.84 10.03
CA PRO A 23 -3.41 -6.05 10.96
C PRO A 23 -1.90 -6.16 10.70
N ASP A 24 -1.47 -7.21 10.01
CA ASP A 24 -0.11 -7.45 9.57
C ASP A 24 0.22 -6.84 8.19
N GLU A 25 -0.80 -6.49 7.41
CA GLU A 25 -0.66 -6.03 6.02
C GLU A 25 -1.45 -4.75 5.76
N ILE A 26 -1.10 -3.70 6.49
CA ILE A 26 -1.76 -2.41 6.32
C ILE A 26 -1.27 -1.77 5.03
N THR A 27 -2.21 -1.31 4.21
CA THR A 27 -1.94 -0.56 2.99
C THR A 27 -2.70 0.75 2.97
N LEU A 28 -2.09 1.77 2.37
CA LEU A 28 -2.70 3.06 2.09
C LEU A 28 -2.63 3.29 0.59
N LEU A 29 -3.65 3.89 0.02
CA LEU A 29 -3.61 4.44 -1.32
C LEU A 29 -3.60 5.96 -1.20
N THR A 30 -2.62 6.62 -1.80
CA THR A 30 -2.57 8.08 -1.84
C THR A 30 -3.41 8.62 -3.00
N ARG A 31 -3.63 9.94 -3.01
CA ARG A 31 -4.34 10.61 -4.10
C ARG A 31 -3.59 10.55 -5.42
N ASP A 32 -2.27 10.44 -5.35
CA ASP A 32 -1.34 10.31 -6.48
C ASP A 32 -1.24 8.87 -7.00
N VAL A 33 -2.19 8.00 -6.63
CA VAL A 33 -2.26 6.60 -7.06
C VAL A 33 -1.03 5.77 -6.64
N ILE A 34 -0.33 6.20 -5.59
CA ILE A 34 0.79 5.45 -5.00
C ILE A 34 0.24 4.58 -3.87
N GLN A 35 0.53 3.28 -3.94
CA GLN A 35 0.17 2.34 -2.90
C GLN A 35 1.28 2.27 -1.85
N VAL A 36 1.02 2.75 -0.64
CA VAL A 36 1.95 2.70 0.48
C VAL A 36 1.69 1.45 1.31
N TYR A 37 2.69 0.57 1.41
CA TYR A 37 2.64 -0.63 2.23
C TYR A 37 3.31 -0.37 3.59
N LEU A 38 2.50 -0.35 4.65
CA LEU A 38 2.94 -0.17 6.03
C LEU A 38 3.29 -1.50 6.71
N GLY A 39 2.75 -2.62 6.22
CA GLY A 39 2.82 -3.90 6.93
C GLY A 39 2.16 -3.80 8.30
N GLN A 40 2.85 -4.24 9.34
CA GLN A 40 2.37 -4.13 10.73
C GLN A 40 2.34 -2.68 11.24
N ALA A 41 1.33 -2.36 12.05
CA ALA A 41 1.15 -1.06 12.74
C ALA A 41 2.15 -0.78 13.88
N VAL A 42 3.39 -1.23 13.75
CA VAL A 42 4.49 -0.99 14.70
C VAL A 42 5.35 0.17 14.23
N GLU A 43 5.83 0.99 15.17
CA GLU A 43 6.66 2.18 14.90
C GLU A 43 6.08 3.09 13.79
N LEU A 44 4.75 3.26 13.77
CA LEU A 44 4.04 4.08 12.78
C LEU A 44 4.66 5.46 12.62
N ASP A 45 5.08 6.10 13.72
CA ASP A 45 5.70 7.42 13.69
C ASP A 45 6.92 7.50 12.76
N ARG A 46 7.79 6.48 12.83
CA ARG A 46 9.00 6.39 11.99
C ARG A 46 8.68 6.02 10.54
N LYS A 47 7.59 5.28 10.32
CA LYS A 47 7.12 4.90 8.98
C LYS A 47 6.43 6.09 8.31
N MET A 48 5.57 6.80 9.02
CA MET A 48 4.85 7.98 8.53
C MET A 48 5.81 9.14 8.26
N GLY A 49 6.92 9.24 9.00
CA GLY A 49 8.00 10.18 8.70
C GLY A 49 8.59 10.04 7.29
N TRP A 50 8.48 8.87 6.66
CA TRP A 50 8.90 8.71 5.27
C TRP A 50 8.03 9.48 4.27
N LEU A 51 6.73 9.64 4.55
CA LEU A 51 5.81 10.41 3.70
C LEU A 51 6.13 11.92 3.72
N HIS A 52 6.92 12.38 4.69
CA HIS A 52 7.45 13.75 4.77
C HIS A 52 8.91 13.88 4.32
N SER A 53 9.54 12.78 3.89
CA SER A 53 10.92 12.80 3.44
C SER A 53 11.04 13.35 2.01
N GLU A 54 12.18 13.98 1.70
CA GLU A 54 12.50 14.44 0.34
C GLU A 54 12.43 13.31 -0.69
N ALA A 55 12.72 12.08 -0.28
CA ALA A 55 12.66 10.91 -1.15
C ALA A 55 11.20 10.59 -1.57
N TYR A 56 10.20 10.81 -0.71
CA TYR A 56 8.80 10.71 -1.13
C TYR A 56 8.41 11.83 -2.10
N THR A 57 8.92 13.05 -1.90
CA THR A 57 8.72 14.15 -2.86
C THR A 57 9.28 13.81 -4.25
N GLN A 58 10.41 13.09 -4.32
CA GLN A 58 10.96 12.63 -5.61
C GLN A 58 10.07 11.58 -6.29
N VAL A 59 9.43 10.69 -5.51
CA VAL A 59 8.44 9.74 -6.04
C VAL A 59 7.24 10.49 -6.60
N LEU A 60 6.71 11.49 -5.89
CA LEU A 60 5.62 12.34 -6.37
C LEU A 60 5.99 13.10 -7.66
N GLN A 61 7.23 13.57 -7.79
CA GLN A 61 7.71 14.27 -8.98
C GLN A 61 7.95 13.35 -10.19
N SER A 62 8.05 12.04 -9.97
CA SER A 62 8.31 11.09 -11.05
C SER A 62 7.06 10.78 -11.89
N ASP A 63 5.88 11.26 -11.48
CA ASP A 63 4.57 10.97 -12.13
C ASP A 63 4.33 9.46 -12.36
N GLN A 64 5.00 8.62 -11.56
CA GLN A 64 4.99 7.18 -11.69
C GLN A 64 4.09 6.57 -10.63
N GLU A 65 3.09 5.83 -11.10
CA GLU A 65 2.31 4.94 -10.25
C GLU A 65 3.21 3.82 -9.72
N GLY A 66 2.94 3.34 -8.51
CA GLY A 66 3.75 2.29 -7.93
C GLY A 66 3.43 2.00 -6.47
N LYS A 67 4.25 1.09 -5.91
CA LYS A 67 4.15 0.66 -4.53
C LYS A 67 5.33 1.19 -3.72
N LEU A 68 5.06 1.98 -2.68
CA LEU A 68 6.04 2.41 -1.70
C LEU A 68 6.00 1.47 -0.49
N ASP A 69 7.03 0.64 -0.31
CA ASP A 69 7.15 -0.22 0.86
C ASP A 69 7.88 0.51 1.99
N ILE A 70 7.18 0.75 3.10
CA ILE A 70 7.70 1.34 4.35
C ILE A 70 7.46 0.39 5.55
N SER A 71 7.35 -0.91 5.28
CA SER A 71 7.11 -1.92 6.31
C SER A 71 8.21 -1.99 7.36
N VAL A 72 9.43 -1.63 6.99
CA VAL A 72 10.61 -1.60 7.86
C VAL A 72 10.87 -0.17 8.33
N PRO A 73 10.90 0.09 9.65
CA PRO A 73 11.17 1.43 10.16
C PRO A 73 12.55 1.92 9.70
N GLY A 74 12.58 3.12 9.12
CA GLY A 74 13.81 3.74 8.60
C GLY A 74 14.25 3.28 7.21
N LYS A 75 13.50 2.38 6.55
CA LYS A 75 13.77 1.97 5.17
C LYS A 75 12.50 2.16 4.33
N ALA A 76 12.63 2.82 3.18
CA ALA A 76 11.61 2.77 2.16
C ALA A 76 12.17 2.25 0.85
N VAL A 77 11.38 1.47 0.15
CA VAL A 77 11.68 0.96 -1.18
C VAL A 77 10.52 1.29 -2.09
N PHE A 78 10.77 2.12 -3.11
CA PHE A 78 9.78 2.38 -4.13
C PHE A 78 9.91 1.35 -5.26
N HIS A 79 8.80 0.68 -5.53
CA HIS A 79 8.63 -0.23 -6.64
C HIS A 79 7.73 0.48 -7.67
N PRO A 80 8.31 1.12 -8.70
CA PRO A 80 7.50 1.69 -9.76
C PRO A 80 6.70 0.56 -10.40
N SER A 81 5.40 0.79 -10.59
CA SER A 81 4.63 -0.08 -11.46
C SER A 81 5.18 0.14 -12.87
N PRO A 82 5.38 -0.92 -13.68
CA PRO A 82 5.61 -0.68 -15.10
C PRO A 82 4.48 0.22 -15.59
N ALA A 83 4.84 1.36 -16.18
CA ALA A 83 3.86 2.24 -16.81
C ALA A 83 2.98 1.34 -17.67
N LYS A 84 1.66 1.43 -17.53
CA LYS A 84 0.74 0.74 -18.43
C LYS A 84 1.12 1.16 -19.85
N GLU A 85 1.94 0.35 -20.53
CA GLU A 85 1.88 0.28 -21.98
C GLU A 85 0.41 -0.04 -22.26
N GLU A 86 -0.28 0.85 -22.97
CA GLU A 86 -1.71 0.74 -23.24
C GLU A 86 -2.04 -0.66 -23.79
N GLY A 87 -2.46 -1.57 -22.91
CA GLY A 87 -2.80 -2.93 -23.29
C GLY A 87 -2.59 -3.94 -22.18
N LEU A 88 -3.72 -4.33 -21.56
CA LEU A 88 -3.90 -5.52 -20.71
C LEU A 88 -3.23 -5.34 -19.32
N ASP A 89 -3.82 -5.56 -18.15
CA ASP A 89 -4.96 -6.34 -17.71
C ASP A 89 -5.46 -5.74 -16.38
N GLU A 90 -6.77 -5.55 -16.24
CA GLU A 90 -7.42 -4.98 -15.04
C GLU A 90 -7.76 -6.08 -14.01
N GLU A 91 -6.88 -7.05 -13.81
CA GLU A 91 -7.13 -8.19 -12.91
C GLU A 91 -5.90 -8.52 -12.04
N ASN A 92 -5.73 -7.80 -10.92
CA ASN A 92 -5.22 -8.38 -9.66
C ASN A 92 -5.23 -7.39 -8.50
N PHE A 93 -6.42 -7.02 -8.03
CA PHE A 93 -6.58 -6.64 -6.62
C PHE A 93 -7.52 -7.65 -5.97
N GLY A 94 -6.93 -8.73 -5.45
CA GLY A 94 -7.55 -9.62 -4.48
C GLY A 94 -8.47 -10.69 -5.07
N GLU A 95 -7.88 -11.76 -5.59
CA GLU A 95 -8.52 -13.09 -5.56
C GLU A 95 -7.75 -14.00 -4.60
N GLU A 96 -8.07 -13.90 -3.30
CA GLU A 96 -7.94 -15.05 -2.43
C GLU A 96 -8.89 -16.12 -2.96
N LYS A 97 -8.31 -17.17 -3.56
CA LYS A 97 -9.03 -18.35 -4.02
C LYS A 97 -9.77 -18.99 -2.85
N GLY A 98 -11.08 -18.74 -2.77
CA GLY A 98 -12.02 -19.64 -2.13
C GLY A 98 -12.02 -20.98 -2.86
N ALA A 99 -11.22 -21.93 -2.40
CA ALA A 99 -11.29 -23.32 -2.84
C ALA A 99 -12.29 -24.07 -1.95
N SER A 100 -13.55 -24.10 -2.38
CA SER A 100 -14.54 -25.10 -1.96
C SER A 100 -15.04 -25.83 -3.20
N ALA A 101 -14.71 -27.12 -3.30
CA ALA A 101 -15.42 -28.15 -4.06
C ALA A 101 -14.97 -29.49 -3.45
N GLU A 102 -15.77 -30.14 -2.59
CA GLU A 102 -16.75 -31.17 -2.99
C GLU A 102 -16.17 -32.21 -3.96
N GLU A 103 -15.41 -33.17 -3.42
CA GLU A 103 -15.26 -34.49 -4.06
C GLU A 103 -16.21 -35.47 -3.37
N GLY A 104 -17.37 -35.65 -3.98
CA GLY A 104 -18.12 -36.90 -3.87
C GLY A 104 -17.69 -37.81 -5.02
N THR A 105 -17.03 -38.93 -4.73
CA THR A 105 -17.11 -40.17 -5.52
C THR A 105 -16.44 -41.31 -4.77
N GLU A 106 -17.22 -42.10 -4.04
CA GLU A 106 -16.91 -43.49 -3.68
C GLU A 106 -18.25 -44.23 -3.57
N ASN A 107 -18.44 -45.48 -4.00
CA ASN A 107 -17.87 -46.35 -5.04
C ASN A 107 -18.91 -47.49 -5.16
#